data_AF-A0AB36VEV2-F1
#
_entry.id   AF-A0AB36VEV2-F1
#
_cell.length_a   1.000
_cell.length_b   1.000
_cell.length_c   1.000
_cell.angle_alpha   90.00
_cell.angle_beta   90.00
_cell.angle_gamma   90.00
#
_symmetry.space_group_name_H-M   'P 1'
#
loop_
_entity.id
_entity.type
_entity.pdbx_description
1 polymer ?
#
loop_
_entity_poly.entity_id
_entity_poly.type
_entity_poly.pdbx_seq_one_letter_code
_entity_poly.pdbx_strand_id
1 'polypeptide(L)' 'MIWLNDGDKYRHRETGKVFTLNLDYNLLWYVSRRDSDGYTKSLSVTIPEMVKVLEEHYEKVE' A
#
# COMPACT_ATOMS: atom_id res chain seq x y z
N MET A 1 -11.76 10.90 -3.23
CA MET A 1 -11.66 9.71 -4.09
C MET A 1 -10.19 9.44 -4.32
N ILE A 2 -9.67 8.35 -3.75
CA ILE A 2 -8.27 7.96 -3.95
C ILE A 2 -8.16 7.32 -5.32
N TRP A 3 -7.25 7.84 -6.14
CA TRP A 3 -6.81 7.18 -7.37
C TRP A 3 -5.58 6.34 -7.04
N LEU A 4 -5.68 5.02 -7.23
CA LEU A 4 -4.58 4.10 -6.99
C LEU A 4 -3.61 4.16 -8.17
N ASN A 5 -2.35 4.48 -7.92
CA ASN A 5 -1.29 4.40 -8.92
C ASN A 5 -0.19 3.48 -8.43
N ASP A 6 0.26 2.60 -9.31
CA ASP A 6 1.39 1.71 -9.05
C ASP A 6 2.64 2.56 -8.77
N GLY A 7 3.36 2.24 -7.70
CA GLY A 7 4.54 2.98 -7.25
C GLY A 7 4.26 4.12 -6.24
N ASP A 8 3.00 4.52 -6.03
CA ASP A 8 2.64 5.53 -5.03
C ASP A 8 3.16 5.12 -3.64
N LYS A 9 3.55 6.09 -2.82
CA LYS A 9 4.05 5.81 -1.47
C LYS A 9 3.06 6.24 -0.40
N TYR A 10 2.95 5.39 0.61
CA TYR A 10 2.03 5.54 1.72
C TYR A 10 2.76 5.33 3.05
N ARG A 11 2.56 6.23 4.00
CA ARG A 11 3.06 6.07 5.37
C ARG A 11 1.98 5.45 6.24
N HIS A 12 2.31 4.39 6.96
CA HIS A 12 1.42 3.79 7.93
C HIS A 12 1.28 4.71 9.15
N ARG A 13 0.05 5.08 9.51
CA ARG A 13 -0.23 6.09 10.55
C ARG A 13 0.32 5.71 11.92
N GLU A 14 0.16 4.46 12.32
CA GLU A 14 0.61 4.02 13.65
C GLU A 14 2.12 3.81 13.77
N THR A 15 2.76 3.26 12.74
CA THR A 15 4.18 2.86 12.82
C THR A 15 5.13 3.86 12.18
N GLY A 16 4.62 4.83 11.41
CA GLY A 16 5.41 5.79 10.64
C GLY A 16 6.19 5.17 9.47
N LYS A 17 6.05 3.86 9.23
CA LYS A 17 6.80 3.15 8.18
C LYS A 17 6.19 3.42 6.81
N VAL A 18 7.04 3.63 5.81
CA VAL A 18 6.62 3.90 4.43
C VAL A 18 6.57 2.61 3.63
N PHE A 19 5.50 2.44 2.87
CA PHE A 19 5.25 1.34 1.95
C PHE A 19 4.97 1.88 0.56
N THR A 20 5.28 1.08 -0.45
CA THR A 20 4.97 1.32 -1.85
C THR A 20 3.69 0.57 -2.20
N LEU A 21 2.73 1.24 -2.85
CA LEU A 21 1.55 0.65 -3.44
C LEU A 21 1.93 -0.03 -4.76
N ASN A 22 1.46 -1.25 -4.96
CA ASN A 22 1.80 -2.07 -6.11
C ASN A 22 0.54 -2.73 -6.69
N LEU A 23 0.51 -2.92 -8.00
CA LEU A 23 -0.46 -3.72 -8.74
C LEU A 23 0.18 -5.06 -9.14
N ASP A 24 -0.50 -6.17 -8.84
CA ASP A 24 -0.04 -7.50 -9.24
C ASP A 24 -0.60 -7.98 -10.59
N TYR A 25 -0.14 -9.15 -11.03
CA TYR A 25 -0.51 -9.75 -12.32
C TYR A 25 -2.00 -10.17 -12.40
N ASN A 26 -2.72 -10.23 -11.28
CA ASN A 26 -4.16 -10.53 -11.23
C ASN A 26 -5.01 -9.25 -11.16
N LEU A 27 -4.42 -8.08 -11.36
CA LEU A 27 -5.08 -6.78 -11.20
C LEU A 27 -5.53 -6.49 -9.76
N LEU A 28 -4.84 -7.07 -8.77
CA LEU A 28 -5.04 -6.81 -7.35
C LEU A 28 -3.95 -5.91 -6.79
N TRP A 29 -4.32 -5.12 -5.79
CA TRP A 29 -3.46 -4.11 -5.19
C TRP A 29 -2.91 -4.58 -3.85
N TYR A 30 -1.67 -4.24 -3.55
CA TYR A 30 -1.03 -4.49 -2.25
C TYR A 30 -0.02 -3.40 -1.91
N VAL A 31 0.30 -3.26 -0.63
CA VAL A 31 1.42 -2.42 -0.19
C VAL A 31 2.62 -3.28 0.19
N SER A 32 3.83 -2.82 -0.10
CA SER A 32 5.05 -3.53 0.27
C SER A 32 6.16 -2.60 0.72
N ARG A 33 7.07 -3.13 1.54
CA ARG A 33 8.27 -2.43 2.02
C ARG A 33 9.42 -3.43 2.00
N ARG A 34 10.59 -2.97 1.55
CA ARG A 34 11.86 -3.68 1.73
C ARG A 34 12.77 -2.86 2.63
N ASP A 35 13.30 -3.48 3.67
CA ASP A 35 14.25 -2.89 4.60
C ASP A 35 15.30 -3.93 5.04
N SER A 36 16.09 -3.62 6.07
CA SER A 36 17.11 -4.52 6.62
C SER A 36 16.54 -5.82 7.17
N ASP A 37 15.27 -5.83 7.57
CA ASP A 37 14.59 -7.00 8.16
C ASP A 37 13.98 -7.90 7.07
N GLY A 38 13.98 -7.44 5.82
CA GLY A 38 13.57 -8.22 4.65
C GLY A 38 12.45 -7.55 3.88
N TYR A 39 11.56 -8.38 3.34
CA TYR A 39 10.43 -7.93 2.52
C TYR A 39 9.11 -8.16 3.26
N THR A 40 8.38 -7.08 3.51
CA THR A 40 7.03 -7.11 4.08
C THR A 40 6.02 -6.73 3.00
N LYS A 41 4.93 -7.49 2.89
CA LYS A 41 3.85 -7.23 1.94
C LYS A 41 2.48 -7.51 2.59
N SER A 42 1.48 -6.70 2.25
CA SER A 42 0.07 -6.96 2.59
C SER A 42 -0.54 -8.05 1.68
N LEU A 43 -1.74 -8.51 2.04
CA LEU A 43 -2.57 -9.26 1.10
C LEU A 43 -2.86 -8.42 -0.15
N SER A 44 -2.92 -9.09 -1.30
CA SER A 44 -3.39 -8.53 -2.56
C SER A 44 -4.93 -8.50 -2.53
N VAL A 45 -5.53 -7.34 -2.78
CA VAL A 45 -6.98 -7.12 -2.68
C VAL A 45 -7.51 -6.28 -3.84
N THR A 46 -8.83 -6.22 -4.01
CA THR A 46 -9.46 -5.43 -5.07
C THR A 46 -9.30 -3.92 -4.84
N ILE A 47 -9.58 -3.11 -5.87
CA ILE A 47 -9.52 -1.63 -5.76
C ILE A 47 -10.36 -1.10 -4.58
N PRO A 48 -11.64 -1.48 -4.41
CA PRO A 48 -12.45 -0.96 -3.31
C PRO A 48 -11.90 -1.33 -1.92
N GLU A 49 -11.33 -2.52 -1.79
CA GLU A 49 -10.71 -2.99 -0.53
C GLU A 49 -9.42 -2.23 -0.24
N MET A 50 -8.57 -2.03 -1.25
CA MET A 50 -7.33 -1.27 -1.07
C MET A 50 -7.60 0.19 -0.70
N VAL A 51 -8.60 0.83 -1.31
CA VAL A 51 -8.99 2.20 -0.94
C VAL A 51 -9.36 2.28 0.54
N LYS A 52 -10.15 1.33 1.05
CA LYS A 52 -10.48 1.28 2.49
C LYS A 52 -9.25 1.12 3.37
N VAL A 53 -8.37 0.17 3.03
CA VAL A 53 -7.12 -0.07 3.77
C VAL A 53 -6.27 1.19 3.83
N LEU A 54 -6.12 1.90 2.71
CA LEU A 54 -5.33 3.13 2.64
C LEU A 54 -5.98 4.28 3.42
N GLU A 55 -7.30 4.44 3.34
CA GLU A 55 -8.04 5.46 4.10
C GLU A 55 -7.94 5.24 5.62
N GLU A 56 -8.04 3.98 6.05
CA GLU A 56 -8.05 3.60 7.48
C GLU A 56 -6.65 3.68 8.11
N HIS A 57 -5.63 3.14 7.44
CA HIS A 57 -4.33 2.88 8.08
C HIS A 57 -3.18 3.74 7.56
N TYR A 58 -3.34 4.43 6.43
CA TYR A 58 -2.24 5.10 5.75
C TYR A 58 -2.53 6.57 5.43
N GLU A 59 -1.46 7.29 5.11
CA GLU A 59 -1.49 8.62 4.51
C GLU A 59 -0.61 8.61 3.25
N LYS A 60 -1.08 9.24 2.15
CA LYS A 60 -0.29 9.34 0.92
C LYS A 60 0.85 10.33 1.14
N VAL A 61 2.05 9.98 0.68
CA VAL A 61 3.25 10.82 0.81
C VAL A 61 3.86 11.22 -0.53
N GLU A 62 3.85 10.34 -1.53
CA GLU A 62 4.33 10.59 -2.90
C GLU A 62 3.39 9.93 -3.91
#